data_AF-G5JDA7-F1
#
_entry.id   AF-G5JDA7-F1
#
_cell.length_a   1.000
_cell.length_b   1.000
_cell.length_c   1.000
_cell.angle_alpha   90.00
_cell.angle_beta   90.00
_cell.angle_gamma   90.00
#
_symmetry.space_group_name_H-M   'P 1'
#
loop_
_entity.id
_entity.type
_entity.pdbx_description
1 polymer ?
#
loop_
_entity_poly.entity_id
_entity_poly.type
_entity_poly.pdbx_seq_one_letter_code
_entity_poly.pdbx_strand_id
1 'polypeptide(L)'
;MQNWNNLGQMIPNPPKIDADLPSVDRCKDQLREAKTPQERSIVKAGWELFGSQQIYDETIVITAMSGVDGMCRPLGYQGFVFVGKQFAGTLSPQPMNSRTDGDISRIFLNNSSGLLIEYKRYNTNDPLCCPSGITRVLFKIEPKNAQPLLIPVRFLDNS
;
A
#
# COMPACT_ATOMS: atom_id res chain seq x y z
N MET A 1 16.70 6.68 7.08
CA MET A 1 15.49 5.84 7.10
C MET A 1 15.92 4.39 7.20
N GLN A 2 15.21 3.59 8.00
CA GLN A 2 15.47 2.15 8.10
C GLN A 2 14.54 1.41 7.13
N ASN A 3 15.08 0.48 6.34
CA ASN A 3 14.23 -0.39 5.52
C ASN A 3 13.59 -1.46 6.41
N TRP A 4 12.26 -1.55 6.40
CA TRP A 4 11.49 -2.56 7.12
C TRP A 4 11.25 -3.83 6.28
N ASN A 5 11.43 -3.75 4.96
CA ASN A 5 11.28 -4.89 4.06
C ASN A 5 12.49 -5.81 4.16
N ASN A 6 12.24 -7.12 4.13
CA ASN A 6 13.27 -8.15 4.16
C ASN A 6 13.21 -9.03 2.90
N LEU A 7 14.36 -9.59 2.51
CA LEU A 7 14.42 -10.53 1.40
C LEU A 7 13.61 -11.80 1.69
N GLY A 8 12.88 -12.27 0.69
CA GLY A 8 12.05 -13.48 0.80
C GLY A 8 10.93 -13.38 1.83
N GLN A 9 10.61 -12.17 2.32
CA GLN A 9 9.53 -12.01 3.29
C GLN A 9 8.20 -12.49 2.70
N MET A 10 7.37 -13.09 3.56
CA MET A 10 6.01 -13.43 3.18
C MET A 10 5.13 -12.18 3.19
N ILE A 11 4.00 -12.23 2.49
CA ILE A 11 2.97 -11.20 2.60
C ILE A 11 2.47 -11.20 4.05
N PRO A 12 2.51 -10.06 4.78
CA PRO A 12 2.03 -10.00 6.15
C PRO A 12 0.51 -10.23 6.19
N ASN A 13 0.01 -10.79 7.28
CA ASN A 13 -1.43 -10.90 7.50
C ASN A 13 -2.06 -9.52 7.75
N PRO A 14 -3.34 -9.32 7.41
CA PRO A 14 -4.06 -8.09 7.75
C PRO A 14 -4.13 -7.88 9.26
N PRO A 15 -4.12 -6.62 9.73
CA PRO A 15 -4.35 -6.32 11.12
C PRO A 15 -5.81 -6.65 11.48
N LYS A 16 -6.02 -7.14 12.71
CA LYS A 16 -7.36 -7.20 13.29
C LYS A 16 -7.72 -5.80 13.78
N ILE A 17 -8.76 -5.22 13.21
CA ILE A 17 -9.24 -3.88 13.55
C ILE A 17 -10.71 -3.94 13.94
N ASP A 18 -11.12 -3.05 14.84
CA ASP A 18 -12.52 -2.87 15.21
C ASP A 18 -13.18 -1.94 14.18
N ALA A 19 -13.59 -2.53 13.05
CA ALA A 19 -14.22 -1.84 11.93
C ALA A 19 -15.11 -2.81 11.14
N ASP A 20 -15.96 -2.26 10.27
CA ASP A 20 -16.75 -3.07 9.36
C ASP A 20 -15.85 -3.83 8.38
N LEU A 21 -16.26 -5.05 8.03
CA LEU A 21 -15.58 -5.83 7.01
C LEU A 21 -15.69 -5.14 5.64
N PRO A 22 -14.66 -5.23 4.78
CA PRO A 22 -14.71 -4.62 3.45
C PRO A 22 -15.88 -5.13 2.59
N SER A 23 -16.32 -6.36 2.84
CA SER A 23 -17.41 -7.05 2.14
C SER A 23 -18.83 -6.72 2.61
N VAL A 24 -18.99 -5.76 3.53
CA VAL A 24 -20.32 -5.24 3.88
C VAL A 24 -21.04 -4.71 2.64
N ASP A 25 -22.34 -4.98 2.52
CA ASP A 25 -23.12 -4.78 1.28
C ASP A 25 -22.92 -3.40 0.63
N ARG A 26 -22.92 -2.34 1.45
CA ARG A 26 -22.75 -0.95 0.98
C ARG A 26 -21.38 -0.66 0.34
N CYS A 27 -20.36 -1.48 0.57
CA CYS A 27 -18.99 -1.25 0.11
C CYS A 27 -18.52 -2.26 -0.96
N LYS A 28 -19.34 -3.27 -1.30
CA LYS A 28 -18.96 -4.35 -2.22
C LYS A 28 -18.49 -3.85 -3.59
N ASP A 29 -19.07 -2.77 -4.10
CA ASP A 29 -18.72 -2.19 -5.40
C ASP A 29 -17.29 -1.62 -5.47
N GLN A 30 -16.64 -1.40 -4.32
CA GLN A 30 -15.25 -0.95 -4.26
C GLN A 30 -14.24 -2.11 -4.27
N LEU A 31 -14.73 -3.33 -4.02
CA LEU A 31 -13.89 -4.51 -3.97
C LEU A 31 -13.51 -4.98 -5.36
N ARG A 32 -12.36 -5.63 -5.43
CA ARG A 32 -11.88 -6.27 -6.64
C ARG A 32 -11.68 -7.75 -6.43
N GLU A 33 -12.07 -8.51 -7.44
CA GLU A 33 -11.69 -9.91 -7.52
C GLU A 33 -10.21 -10.06 -7.89
N ALA A 34 -9.57 -11.09 -7.34
CA ALA A 34 -8.20 -11.43 -7.67
C ALA A 34 -8.08 -12.09 -9.04
N LYS A 35 -7.39 -11.44 -9.98
CA LYS A 35 -7.24 -11.91 -11.37
C LYS A 35 -5.85 -12.48 -11.62
N THR A 36 -4.83 -11.96 -10.94
CA THR A 36 -3.43 -12.36 -11.09
C THR A 36 -2.95 -13.28 -9.96
N PRO A 37 -1.86 -14.05 -10.15
CA PRO A 37 -1.24 -14.81 -9.06
C PRO A 37 -0.84 -13.97 -7.84
N GLN A 38 -0.43 -12.72 -8.06
CA GLN A 38 -0.02 -11.75 -7.04
C GLN A 38 -1.23 -11.26 -6.24
N GLU A 39 -2.33 -10.93 -6.91
CA GLU A 39 -3.60 -10.62 -6.24
C GLU A 39 -4.11 -11.83 -5.43
N ARG A 40 -4.01 -13.04 -6.00
CA ARG A 40 -4.41 -14.27 -5.29
C ARG A 40 -3.55 -14.55 -4.06
N SER A 41 -2.27 -14.22 -4.07
CA SER A 41 -1.41 -14.40 -2.89
C SER A 41 -1.75 -13.40 -1.78
N ILE A 42 -2.12 -12.17 -2.13
CA ILE A 42 -2.64 -11.17 -1.17
C ILE A 42 -3.97 -11.64 -0.56
N VAL A 43 -4.93 -12.07 -1.37
CA VAL A 43 -6.21 -12.60 -0.87
C VAL A 43 -6.03 -13.85 -0.03
N LYS A 44 -5.12 -14.75 -0.42
CA LYS A 44 -4.77 -15.95 0.37
C LYS A 44 -4.19 -15.59 1.75
N ALA A 45 -3.51 -14.44 1.89
CA ALA A 45 -3.04 -13.93 3.17
C ALA A 45 -4.15 -13.26 4.00
N GLY A 46 -5.38 -13.16 3.49
CA GLY A 46 -6.58 -12.69 4.19
C GLY A 46 -7.01 -11.26 3.88
N TRP A 47 -6.41 -10.62 2.87
CA TRP A 47 -6.71 -9.23 2.51
C TRP A 47 -7.81 -9.12 1.46
N GLU A 48 -8.53 -8.00 1.47
CA GLU A 48 -9.53 -7.66 0.43
C GLU A 48 -8.99 -6.58 -0.51
N LEU A 49 -9.03 -6.84 -1.82
CA LEU A 49 -8.43 -5.96 -2.83
C LEU A 49 -9.33 -4.76 -3.13
N PHE A 50 -8.72 -3.60 -3.34
CA PHE A 50 -9.44 -2.39 -3.72
C PHE A 50 -8.58 -1.46 -4.59
N GLY A 51 -9.23 -0.48 -5.23
CA GLY A 51 -8.54 0.54 -6.01
C GLY A 51 -7.87 0.02 -7.29
N SER A 52 -7.26 0.90 -8.07
CA SER A 52 -6.53 0.51 -9.29
C SER A 52 -5.15 -0.07 -8.96
N GLN A 53 -4.74 -1.13 -9.65
CA GLN A 53 -3.34 -1.55 -9.70
C GLN A 53 -2.51 -0.57 -10.54
N GLN A 54 -1.25 -0.36 -10.17
CA GLN A 54 -0.26 0.38 -10.97
C GLN A 54 0.73 -0.62 -11.54
N ILE A 55 1.00 -0.57 -12.85
CA ILE A 55 1.88 -1.54 -13.54
C ILE A 55 2.89 -0.78 -14.41
N TYR A 56 4.15 -1.19 -14.34
CA TYR A 56 5.22 -0.77 -15.25
C TYR A 56 6.11 -1.98 -15.50
N ASP A 57 6.16 -2.45 -16.74
CA ASP A 57 6.78 -3.72 -17.13
C ASP A 57 6.31 -4.86 -16.22
N GLU A 58 7.24 -5.50 -15.48
CA GLU A 58 6.95 -6.59 -14.55
C GLU A 58 6.61 -6.12 -13.13
N THR A 59 6.75 -4.84 -12.85
CA THR A 59 6.50 -4.28 -11.51
C THR A 59 5.04 -3.89 -11.38
N ILE A 60 4.42 -4.35 -10.29
CA ILE A 60 3.03 -4.08 -9.97
C ILE A 60 2.88 -3.64 -8.51
N VAL A 61 2.05 -2.62 -8.30
CA VAL A 61 1.58 -2.19 -6.99
C VAL A 61 0.09 -2.50 -6.86
N ILE A 62 -0.27 -3.22 -5.80
CA ILE A 62 -1.64 -3.64 -5.50
C ILE A 62 -2.02 -3.12 -4.12
N THR A 63 -3.19 -2.50 -3.99
CA THR A 63 -3.72 -2.08 -2.68
C THR A 63 -4.75 -3.07 -2.16
N ALA A 64 -4.68 -3.36 -0.86
CA ALA A 64 -5.63 -4.23 -0.17
C ALA A 64 -5.87 -3.76 1.27
N MET A 65 -7.05 -4.04 1.81
CA MET A 65 -7.53 -3.54 3.11
C MET A 65 -8.03 -4.66 4.01
N SER A 66 -8.15 -4.36 5.31
CA SER A 66 -8.71 -5.28 6.31
C SER A 66 -10.07 -4.85 6.85
N GLY A 67 -10.45 -3.58 6.65
CA GLY A 67 -11.77 -3.07 7.02
C GLY A 67 -12.08 -1.74 6.35
N VAL A 68 -13.26 -1.21 6.63
CA VAL A 68 -13.76 0.04 6.06
C VAL A 68 -14.46 0.91 7.11
N ASP A 69 -14.49 2.23 6.88
CA ASP A 69 -15.34 3.14 7.64
C ASP A 69 -16.81 3.16 7.13
N GLY A 70 -17.66 3.97 7.78
CA GLY A 70 -19.07 4.14 7.38
C GLY A 70 -19.26 4.67 5.96
N MET A 71 -18.21 5.25 5.36
CA MET A 71 -18.19 5.80 4.00
C MET A 71 -17.34 4.95 3.05
N CYS A 72 -17.11 3.68 3.40
CA CYS A 72 -16.35 2.69 2.64
C CYS A 72 -14.88 3.02 2.42
N ARG A 73 -14.28 3.91 3.23
CA ARG A 73 -12.85 4.23 3.06
C ARG A 73 -11.99 3.13 3.67
N PRO A 74 -10.89 2.74 3.02
CA PRO A 74 -10.07 1.62 3.48
C PRO A 74 -9.40 1.93 4.83
N LEU A 75 -9.48 0.97 5.74
CA LEU A 75 -8.82 0.94 7.04
C LEU A 75 -7.92 -0.30 7.13
N GLY A 76 -6.86 -0.18 7.94
CA GLY A 76 -5.86 -1.22 8.13
C GLY A 76 -5.25 -1.70 6.81
N TYR A 77 -5.05 -0.80 5.84
CA TYR A 77 -4.74 -1.14 4.46
C TYR A 77 -3.25 -1.05 4.12
N GLN A 78 -2.83 -1.71 3.05
CA GLN A 78 -1.45 -1.67 2.54
C GLN A 78 -1.37 -1.58 1.01
N GLY A 79 -0.24 -1.08 0.49
CA GLY A 79 0.19 -1.19 -0.91
C GLY A 79 1.35 -2.19 -1.09
N PHE A 80 1.05 -3.34 -1.67
CA PHE A 80 1.99 -4.43 -1.90
C PHE A 80 2.70 -4.28 -3.24
N VAL A 81 4.03 -4.42 -3.24
CA VAL A 81 4.85 -4.32 -4.45
C VAL A 81 5.37 -5.69 -4.85
N PHE A 82 5.21 -6.04 -6.12
CA PHE A 82 5.75 -7.26 -6.71
C PHE A 82 6.60 -6.93 -7.95
N VAL A 83 7.57 -7.79 -8.24
CA VAL A 83 8.28 -7.85 -9.53
C VAL A 83 8.10 -9.25 -10.11
N GLY A 84 7.45 -9.34 -11.26
CA GLY A 84 6.96 -10.61 -11.77
C GLY A 84 6.08 -11.28 -10.70
N LYS A 85 6.39 -12.53 -10.35
CA LYS A 85 5.65 -13.29 -9.31
C LYS A 85 6.19 -13.11 -7.89
N GLN A 86 7.26 -12.36 -7.70
CA GLN A 86 7.97 -12.26 -6.41
C GLN A 86 7.51 -11.02 -5.63
N PHE A 87 7.25 -11.21 -4.33
CA PHE A 87 6.88 -10.11 -3.44
C PHE A 87 8.14 -9.32 -3.04
N ALA A 88 8.15 -8.01 -3.31
CA ALA A 88 9.27 -7.12 -3.02
C ALA A 88 9.12 -6.39 -1.68
N GLY A 89 7.88 -6.13 -1.25
CA GLY A 89 7.59 -5.56 0.06
C GLY A 89 6.37 -4.64 0.11
N THR A 90 6.22 -3.97 1.26
CA THR A 90 5.13 -3.06 1.58
C THR A 90 5.56 -1.60 1.43
N LEU A 91 4.63 -0.74 0.99
CA LEU A 91 4.84 0.71 0.91
C LEU A 91 4.85 1.42 2.27
N SER A 92 4.49 0.74 3.36
CA SER A 92 4.53 1.29 4.72
C SER A 92 4.98 0.21 5.71
N PRO A 93 5.71 0.57 6.79
CA PRO A 93 6.11 -0.38 7.83
C PRO A 93 4.90 -0.94 8.61
N GLN A 94 3.78 -0.22 8.63
CA GLN A 94 2.54 -0.63 9.28
C GLN A 94 1.34 -0.37 8.36
N PRO A 95 0.25 -1.14 8.50
CA PRO A 95 -1.00 -0.85 7.80
C PRO A 95 -1.49 0.57 8.10
N MET A 96 -2.06 1.22 7.08
CA MET A 96 -2.48 2.62 7.11
C MET A 96 -4.01 2.71 7.25
N ASN A 97 -4.49 3.86 7.71
CA ASN A 97 -5.91 4.16 7.74
C ASN A 97 -6.19 5.37 6.86
N SER A 98 -7.32 5.33 6.15
CA SER A 98 -7.78 6.51 5.43
C SER A 98 -7.96 7.69 6.37
N ARG A 99 -7.57 8.89 5.93
CA ARG A 99 -7.75 10.15 6.69
C ARG A 99 -7.01 10.18 8.03
N THR A 100 -5.90 9.45 8.14
CA THR A 100 -4.96 9.57 9.25
C THR A 100 -3.58 9.95 8.75
N ASP A 101 -2.69 10.32 9.67
CA ASP A 101 -1.29 10.57 9.34
C ASP A 101 -0.67 9.32 8.68
N GLY A 102 0.05 9.52 7.57
CA GLY A 102 0.63 8.42 6.79
C GLY A 102 -0.33 7.74 5.80
N ASP A 103 -1.56 8.23 5.63
CA ASP A 103 -2.46 7.77 4.56
C ASP A 103 -1.86 8.04 3.17
N ILE A 104 -1.84 7.05 2.27
CA ILE A 104 -1.36 7.23 0.90
C ILE A 104 -2.30 8.17 0.15
N SER A 105 -1.75 9.25 -0.38
CA SER A 105 -2.43 10.15 -1.30
C SER A 105 -2.29 9.72 -2.74
N ARG A 106 -1.07 9.32 -3.15
CA ARG A 106 -0.75 8.95 -4.55
C ARG A 106 0.37 7.92 -4.61
N ILE A 107 0.28 7.03 -5.58
CA ILE A 107 1.29 6.04 -5.94
C ILE A 107 1.72 6.34 -7.37
N PHE A 108 2.98 6.69 -7.57
CA PHE A 108 3.57 6.88 -8.89
C PHE A 108 4.63 5.81 -9.13
N LEU A 109 4.37 4.90 -10.05
CA LEU A 109 5.36 3.94 -10.53
C LEU A 109 6.07 4.58 -11.74
N ASN A 110 7.21 5.23 -11.47
CA ASN A 110 7.90 6.09 -12.45
C ASN A 110 8.63 5.26 -13.53
N ASN A 111 9.09 4.08 -13.16
CA ASN A 111 9.71 3.09 -14.04
C ASN A 111 9.67 1.71 -13.35
N SER A 112 10.22 0.68 -13.99
CA SER A 112 10.20 -0.71 -13.51
C SER A 112 10.86 -0.92 -12.14
N SER A 113 11.68 0.01 -11.64
CA SER A 113 12.37 -0.12 -10.35
C SER A 113 12.24 1.09 -9.43
N GLY A 114 11.47 2.12 -9.81
CA GLY A 114 11.39 3.39 -9.09
C GLY A 114 9.95 3.78 -8.80
N LEU A 115 9.65 4.04 -7.53
CA LEU A 115 8.33 4.48 -7.08
C LEU A 115 8.45 5.79 -6.32
N LEU A 116 7.52 6.70 -6.56
CA LEU A 116 7.31 7.89 -5.75
C LEU A 116 5.96 7.78 -5.07
N ILE A 117 5.94 7.76 -3.74
CA ILE A 117 4.71 7.69 -2.96
C ILE A 117 4.50 9.00 -2.22
N GLU A 118 3.28 9.52 -2.30
CA GLU A 118 2.85 10.67 -1.51
C GLU A 118 2.00 10.19 -0.33
N TYR A 119 2.35 10.62 0.87
CA TYR A 119 1.62 10.34 2.11
C TYR A 119 1.06 11.64 2.66
N LYS A 120 -0.21 11.62 3.06
CA LYS A 120 -0.86 12.70 3.77
C LYS A 120 -0.25 12.83 5.16
N ARG A 121 -0.03 14.08 5.57
CA ARG A 121 0.41 14.42 6.91
C ARG A 121 -0.75 15.10 7.64
N TYR A 122 -1.17 14.46 8.72
CA TYR A 122 -2.20 14.98 9.62
C TYR A 122 -1.54 15.33 10.95
N ASN A 123 -1.82 16.51 11.47
CA ASN A 123 -1.57 16.85 12.87
C ASN A 123 -2.85 16.66 13.70
N THR A 124 -2.74 16.80 15.02
CA THR A 124 -3.87 16.55 15.94
C THR A 124 -5.03 17.54 15.79
N ASN A 125 -4.81 18.69 15.16
CA ASN A 125 -5.81 19.73 14.95
C ASN A 125 -6.40 19.69 13.52
N ASP A 126 -5.87 18.84 12.64
CA ASP A 126 -6.35 18.76 11.26
C ASP A 126 -7.73 18.10 11.21
N PRO A 127 -8.71 18.72 10.52
CA PRO A 127 -9.96 18.06 10.22
C PRO A 127 -9.70 16.82 9.35
N LEU A 128 -10.47 15.74 9.54
CA LEU A 128 -10.31 14.48 8.79
C LEU A 128 -10.34 14.65 7.26
N CYS A 129 -11.00 15.69 6.74
CA CYS A 129 -11.05 15.97 5.31
C CYS A 129 -9.72 16.48 4.72
N CYS A 130 -8.87 17.06 5.56
CA CYS A 130 -8.01 18.15 5.14
C CYS A 130 -6.63 18.03 5.81
N PRO A 131 -5.71 17.21 5.25
CA PRO A 131 -4.35 17.09 5.77
C PRO A 131 -3.60 18.42 5.63
N SER A 132 -2.78 18.75 6.62
CA SER A 132 -1.93 19.96 6.59
C SER A 132 -0.68 19.82 5.71
N GLY A 133 -0.33 18.62 5.27
CA GLY A 133 0.85 18.43 4.44
C GLY A 133 0.89 17.13 3.64
N ILE A 134 1.92 17.05 2.80
CA ILE A 134 2.30 15.87 2.05
C ILE A 134 3.78 15.60 2.29
N THR A 135 4.10 14.34 2.58
CA THR A 135 5.47 13.82 2.55
C THR A 135 5.62 12.92 1.35
N ARG A 136 6.72 13.10 0.63
CA ARG A 136 7.05 12.32 -0.56
C ARG A 136 8.20 11.38 -0.25
N VAL A 137 8.06 10.10 -0.58
CA VAL A 137 9.12 9.10 -0.39
C VAL A 137 9.45 8.48 -1.73
N LEU A 138 10.74 8.52 -2.08
CA LEU A 138 11.27 7.77 -3.20
C LEU A 138 11.63 6.36 -2.73
N PHE A 139 11.08 5.36 -3.39
CA PHE A 139 11.47 3.96 -3.24
C PHE A 139 12.24 3.48 -4.46
N LYS A 140 13.13 2.53 -4.23
CA LYS A 140 13.77 1.73 -5.28
C LYS A 140 13.51 0.26 -5.04
N ILE A 141 13.48 -0.50 -6.13
CA ILE A 141 13.50 -1.95 -6.12
C ILE A 141 14.90 -2.39 -6.51
N GLU A 142 15.59 -3.08 -5.61
CA GLU A 142 16.92 -3.62 -5.87
C GLU A 142 16.85 -5.15 -6.01
N PRO A 143 17.48 -5.74 -7.04
CA PRO A 143 17.70 -7.18 -7.07
C PRO A 143 18.81 -7.53 -6.06
N LYS A 144 18.48 -8.32 -5.03
CA LYS A 144 19.47 -8.90 -4.11
C LYS A 144 19.31 -10.41 -4.09
N ASN A 145 20.38 -11.14 -4.42
CA ASN A 145 20.35 -12.60 -4.56
C ASN A 145 19.21 -13.09 -5.48
N ALA A 146 19.01 -12.40 -6.61
CA ALA A 146 17.94 -12.66 -7.59
C ALA A 146 16.49 -12.48 -7.08
N GLN A 147 16.29 -11.94 -5.88
CA GLN A 147 14.99 -11.58 -5.33
C GLN A 147 14.84 -10.06 -5.29
N PRO A 148 13.66 -9.51 -5.63
CA PRO A 148 13.43 -8.07 -5.53
C PRO A 148 13.30 -7.65 -4.07
N LEU A 149 13.89 -6.51 -3.71
CA LEU A 149 13.70 -5.87 -2.42
C LEU A 149 13.28 -4.42 -2.62
N LEU A 150 12.13 -4.06 -2.07
CA LEU A 150 11.69 -2.68 -2.02
C LEU A 150 12.42 -1.94 -0.89
N ILE A 151 13.04 -0.80 -1.21
CA ILE A 151 13.85 0.00 -0.29
C ILE A 151 13.38 1.45 -0.31
N PRO A 152 12.98 2.04 0.84
CA PRO A 152 12.78 3.48 0.95
C PRO A 152 14.15 4.18 0.90
N VAL A 153 14.35 5.07 -0.07
CA VAL A 153 15.66 5.70 -0.32
C VAL A 153 15.79 7.04 0.38
N ARG A 154 14.83 7.95 0.16
CA ARG A 154 14.82 9.28 0.79
C ARG A 154 13.43 9.91 0.81
N PHE A 155 13.25 10.88 1.69
CA PHE A 155 12.20 11.89 1.53
C PHE A 155 12.57 12.85 0.39
N LEU A 156 11.58 13.36 -0.32
CA LEU A 156 11.76 14.51 -1.20
C LEU A 156 11.19 15.74 -0.49
N ASP A 157 11.97 16.81 -0.45
CA ASP A 157 11.54 18.08 0.10
C ASP A 157 10.45 18.70 -0.78
N ASN A 158 9.53 19.43 -0.14
CA ASN A 158 8.57 20.24 -0.86
C ASN A 158 9.29 21.51 -1.33
N SER A 159 9.71 21.53 -2.60
CA SER A 159 10.15 22.74 -3.29
C SER A 159 9.05 23.79 -3.36
#